data_AF-A0A2D4XH82-F1
#
_entry.id   AF-A0A2D4XH82-F1
#
_cell.length_a   1.000
_cell.length_b   1.000
_cell.length_c   1.000
_cell.angle_alpha   90.00
_cell.angle_beta   90.00
_cell.angle_gamma   90.00
#
_symmetry.space_group_name_H-M   'P 1'
#
loop_
_entity.id
_entity.type
_entity.pdbx_description
1 polymer ?
#
loop_
_entity_poly.entity_id
_entity_poly.type
_entity_poly.pdbx_seq_one_letter_code
_entity_poly.pdbx_strand_id
1 'polypeptide(L)'
;MEKFELDHQYKLYLERSGLKEESMHPIQKIETKRAFIGACGQMLVLLRDDLGAMEDEDKAILTMQDMITQCEQFWKEQLNLKTVFK
;
A
#
# COMPACT_ATOMS: atom_id res chain seq x y z
N MET A 1 20.72 -15.28 -0.08
CA MET A 1 19.64 -14.28 -0.19
C MET A 1 19.02 -14.17 1.18
N GLU A 2 19.03 -13.00 1.80
CA GLU A 2 18.28 -12.80 3.05
C GLU A 2 16.79 -13.06 2.79
N LYS A 3 16.14 -13.75 3.71
CA LYS A 3 14.73 -14.16 3.56
C LYS A 3 13.85 -12.91 3.70
N PHE A 4 13.09 -12.59 2.67
CA PHE A 4 12.11 -11.50 2.75
C PHE A 4 10.91 -11.96 3.59
N GLU A 5 10.58 -11.23 4.66
CA GLU A 5 9.52 -11.61 5.60
C GLU A 5 8.39 -10.58 5.63
N LEU A 6 7.18 -10.98 5.25
CA LEU A 6 6.00 -10.11 5.26
C LEU A 6 5.63 -9.62 6.65
N ASP A 7 5.92 -10.39 7.70
CA ASP A 7 5.71 -9.97 9.08
C ASP A 7 6.61 -8.79 9.48
N HIS A 8 7.84 -8.72 8.93
CA HIS A 8 8.69 -7.55 9.11
C HIS A 8 8.11 -6.32 8.39
N GLN A 9 7.61 -6.49 7.17
CA GLN A 9 6.96 -5.41 6.43
C GLN A 9 5.66 -4.93 7.09
N TYR A 10 4.90 -5.83 7.71
CA TYR A 10 3.72 -5.46 8.50
C TYR A 10 4.09 -4.54 9.67
N LYS A 11 5.16 -4.84 10.41
CA LYS A 11 5.64 -3.98 11.50
C LYS A 11 6.03 -2.58 11.00
N LEU A 12 6.76 -2.52 9.87
CA LEU A 12 7.11 -1.24 9.25
C LEU A 12 5.87 -0.47 8.78
N TYR A 13 4.86 -1.16 8.25
CA TYR A 13 3.58 -0.54 7.87
C TYR A 13 2.88 0.09 9.07
N LEU A 14 2.82 -0.61 10.21
CA LEU A 14 2.23 -0.07 11.43
C LEU A 14 2.98 1.18 11.91
N GLU A 15 4.31 1.14 11.93
CA GLU A 15 5.16 2.28 12.31
C GLU A 15 4.92 3.49 11.39
N ARG A 16 4.96 3.29 10.07
CA ARG A 16 4.72 4.35 9.06
C ARG A 16 3.32 4.94 9.14
N SER A 17 2.33 4.12 9.54
CA SER A 17 0.94 4.55 9.68
C SER A 17 0.64 5.15 11.07
N GLY A 18 1.63 5.22 11.97
CA GLY A 18 1.44 5.71 13.33
C GLY A 18 0.57 4.80 14.21
N LEU A 19 0.43 3.53 13.83
CA LEU A 19 -0.40 2.55 14.51
C LEU A 19 0.39 1.76 15.54
N LYS A 20 -0.12 1.69 16.78
CA LYS A 20 0.46 0.89 17.87
C LYS A 20 -0.33 -0.40 18.06
N GLU A 21 0.23 -1.53 17.60
CA GLU A 21 -0.46 -2.83 17.60
C GLU A 21 -0.96 -3.22 19.00
N GLU A 22 -0.16 -2.96 20.04
CA GLU A 22 -0.50 -3.25 21.44
C GLU A 22 -1.78 -2.55 21.90
N SER A 23 -2.04 -1.35 21.37
CA SER A 23 -3.18 -0.50 21.75
C SER A 23 -4.47 -0.82 20.98
N MET A 24 -4.39 -1.61 19.92
CA MET A 24 -5.56 -1.97 19.11
C MET A 24 -6.46 -2.98 19.81
N HIS A 25 -7.76 -2.91 19.52
CA HIS A 25 -8.68 -3.98 19.88
C HIS A 25 -8.28 -5.29 19.19
N PRO A 26 -8.42 -6.49 19.80
CA PRO A 26 -7.98 -7.76 19.19
C PRO A 26 -8.51 -8.01 17.78
N ILE A 27 -9.77 -7.67 17.51
CA ILE A 27 -10.37 -7.78 16.16
C ILE A 27 -9.67 -6.85 15.17
N GLN A 28 -9.37 -5.62 15.58
CA GLN A 28 -8.68 -4.66 14.71
C GLN A 28 -7.28 -5.16 14.34
N LYS A 29 -6.52 -5.75 15.28
CA LYS A 29 -5.20 -6.34 14.98
C LYS A 29 -5.30 -7.37 13.87
N ILE A 30 -6.26 -8.29 13.99
CA ILE A 30 -6.48 -9.38 13.03
C ILE A 30 -6.87 -8.80 11.66
N GLU A 31 -7.84 -7.90 11.62
CA GLU A 31 -8.33 -7.35 10.35
C GLU A 31 -7.31 -6.44 9.67
N THR A 32 -6.55 -5.63 10.43
CA THR A 32 -5.46 -4.83 9.88
C THR A 32 -4.37 -5.72 9.28
N LYS A 33 -4.00 -6.82 9.93
CA LYS A 33 -3.02 -7.78 9.38
C LYS A 33 -3.56 -8.50 8.14
N ARG A 34 -4.82 -8.94 8.15
CA ARG A 34 -5.48 -9.56 6.98
C ARG A 34 -5.51 -8.62 5.78
N ALA A 35 -5.91 -7.37 6.00
CA ALA A 35 -5.94 -6.35 4.96
C ALA A 35 -4.53 -6.08 4.38
N PHE A 36 -3.51 -5.97 5.24
CA PHE A 36 -2.13 -5.79 4.81
C PHE A 36 -1.65 -6.95 3.93
N ILE A 37 -1.83 -8.19 4.37
CA ILE A 37 -1.41 -9.38 3.60
C ILE A 37 -2.20 -9.51 2.29
N GLY A 38 -3.51 -9.24 2.32
CA GLY A 38 -4.34 -9.22 1.11
C GLY A 38 -3.87 -8.19 0.10
N ALA A 39 -3.55 -6.97 0.55
CA ALA A 39 -3.00 -5.92 -0.29
C ALA A 39 -1.63 -6.30 -0.88
N CYS A 40 -0.72 -6.89 -0.09
CA CYS A 40 0.55 -7.40 -0.61
C CYS A 40 0.33 -8.45 -1.71
N GLY A 41 -0.59 -9.40 -1.49
CA GLY A 41 -0.91 -10.43 -2.49
C GLY A 41 -1.44 -9.82 -3.79
N GLN A 42 -2.41 -8.91 -3.70
CA GLN A 42 -2.96 -8.22 -4.87
C GLN A 42 -1.91 -7.40 -5.62
N MET A 43 -1.05 -6.67 -4.89
CA MET A 43 0.01 -5.87 -5.50
C MET A 43 1.05 -6.74 -6.21
N LEU A 44 1.39 -7.91 -5.67
CA LEU A 44 2.31 -8.84 -6.36
C LEU A 44 1.74 -9.32 -7.70
N VAL A 45 0.44 -9.62 -7.76
CA VAL A 45 -0.25 -10.00 -9.00
C VAL A 45 -0.24 -8.83 -9.98
N LEU A 46 -0.68 -7.65 -9.54
CA LEU A 46 -0.75 -6.46 -10.39
C LEU A 46 0.62 -6.07 -10.96
N LEU A 47 1.67 -6.04 -10.14
CA LEU A 47 3.01 -5.67 -10.59
C LEU A 47 3.59 -6.70 -11.55
N ARG A 48 3.34 -8.01 -11.33
CA ARG A 48 3.89 -9.09 -12.16
C ARG A 48 3.13 -9.26 -13.46
N ASP A 49 1.80 -9.34 -13.39
CA ASP A 49 0.95 -9.79 -14.50
C ASP A 49 0.42 -8.62 -15.33
N ASP A 50 0.08 -7.49 -14.71
CA ASP A 50 -0.47 -6.35 -15.44
C ASP A 50 0.64 -5.41 -15.90
N LEU A 51 1.43 -4.86 -14.96
CA LEU A 51 2.50 -3.92 -15.29
C LEU A 51 3.69 -4.61 -15.97
N GLY A 52 4.11 -5.77 -15.45
CA GLY A 52 5.23 -6.53 -16.00
C GLY A 52 4.97 -7.09 -17.41
N ALA A 53 3.71 -7.17 -17.83
CA ALA A 53 3.33 -7.59 -19.19
C ALA A 53 3.21 -6.42 -20.19
N MET A 54 3.40 -5.18 -19.76
CA MET A 54 3.36 -4.02 -20.66
C MET A 54 4.63 -3.95 -21.49
N GLU A 55 4.50 -3.93 -22.82
CA GLU A 55 5.63 -3.80 -23.75
C GLU A 55 6.24 -2.39 -23.75
N ASP A 56 5.41 -1.38 -23.47
CA ASP A 56 5.80 0.02 -23.40
C ASP A 56 6.17 0.39 -21.94
N GLU A 57 7.48 0.52 -21.69
CA GLU A 57 8.04 0.84 -20.38
C GLU A 57 7.62 2.23 -19.88
N ASP A 58 7.58 3.24 -20.75
CA ASP A 58 7.17 4.60 -20.38
C ASP A 58 5.71 4.60 -19.91
N LYS A 59 4.86 3.85 -20.62
CA LYS A 59 3.46 3.68 -20.21
C LYS A 59 3.32 2.94 -18.88
N ALA A 60 4.16 1.93 -18.63
CA ALA A 60 4.17 1.20 -17.35
C ALA A 60 4.56 2.12 -16.19
N ILE A 61 5.58 2.96 -16.37
CA ILE A 61 6.01 3.97 -15.40
C ILE A 61 4.89 4.97 -15.11
N LEU A 62 4.25 5.51 -16.15
CA LEU A 62 3.13 6.44 -15.98
C LEU A 62 1.95 5.80 -15.24
N THR A 63 1.68 4.51 -15.50
CA THR A 63 0.62 3.76 -14.81
C THR A 63 0.95 3.59 -13.33
N MET A 64 2.19 3.26 -12.96
CA MET A 64 2.61 3.22 -11.56
C MET A 64 2.46 4.58 -10.86
N GLN A 65 2.84 5.67 -11.55
CA GLN A 65 2.70 7.03 -11.01
C GLN A 65 1.23 7.41 -10.78
N ASP A 66 0.34 7.00 -11.68
CA ASP A 66 -1.10 7.18 -11.53
C ASP A 66 -1.64 6.42 -10.32
N MET A 67 -1.25 5.15 -10.12
CA MET A 67 -1.64 4.37 -8.94
C MET A 67 -1.22 5.03 -7.63
N ILE A 68 0.00 5.57 -7.56
CA ILE A 68 0.46 6.35 -6.40
C ILE A 68 -0.45 7.55 -6.17
N THR A 69 -0.77 8.29 -7.24
CA THR A 69 -1.64 9.47 -7.20
C THR A 69 -3.05 9.11 -6.69
N GLN A 70 -3.60 7.97 -7.13
CA GLN A 70 -4.89 7.47 -6.63
C GLN A 70 -4.85 7.15 -5.13
N CYS A 71 -3.78 6.50 -4.64
CA CYS A 71 -3.61 6.25 -3.21
C CYS A 71 -3.49 7.55 -2.39
N GLU A 72 -2.73 8.53 -2.88
CA GLU A 72 -2.62 9.84 -2.22
C GLU A 72 -3.98 10.53 -2.17
N GLN A 73 -4.72 10.51 -3.28
CA GLN A 73 -6.02 11.16 -3.38
C GLN A 73 -7.02 10.56 -2.41
N PHE A 74 -7.06 9.23 -2.28
CA PHE A 74 -7.87 8.55 -1.28
C PHE A 74 -7.58 9.07 0.13
N TRP A 75 -6.31 9.18 0.53
CA TRP A 75 -5.96 9.66 1.87
C TRP A 75 -6.26 11.15 2.07
N LYS A 76 -6.05 11.99 1.05
CA LYS A 76 -6.45 13.39 1.09
C LYS A 76 -7.95 13.52 1.35
N GLU A 77 -8.77 12.69 0.70
CA GLU A 77 -10.22 12.64 0.91
C GLU A 77 -10.59 12.16 2.32
N GLN A 78 -9.98 11.07 2.80
CA GLN A 78 -10.24 10.57 4.17
C GLN A 78 -9.90 11.61 5.25
N LEU A 79 -8.88 12.43 5.00
CA LEU A 79 -8.43 13.46 5.94
C LEU A 79 -9.08 14.83 5.71
N ASN A 80 -10.01 14.95 4.75
CA ASN A 80 -10.59 16.22 4.31
C ASN A 80 -9.53 17.30 3.96
N LEU A 81 -8.37 16.88 3.48
CA LEU A 81 -7.32 17.79 3.03
C LEU A 81 -7.73 18.35 1.66
N LYS A 82 -8.23 19.59 1.64
CA LYS A 82 -8.42 20.32 0.38
C LYS A 82 -7.04 20.61 -0.22
N THR A 83 -6.84 20.29 -1.50
CA THR A 83 -5.65 20.69 -2.25
C THR A 83 -5.57 22.21 -2.26
N VAL A 84 -4.77 22.79 -1.36
CA VAL A 84 -4.43 24.21 -1.41
C VAL A 84 -3.30 24.33 -2.42
N PHE A 85 -3.65 24.59 -3.68
CA PHE A 85 -2.65 25.04 -4.65
C PHE A 85 -2.04 26.35 -4.13
N LYS A 86 -0.72 26.37 -3.93
CA LYS A 86 0.07 27.59 -3.87
C LYS A 86 0.71 27.83 -5.23
#